data_AF-A0A958F4B6-F1
#
_entry.id   AF-A0A958F4B6-F1
#
_cell.length_a   1.000
_cell.length_b   1.000
_cell.length_c   1.000
_cell.angle_alpha   90.00
_cell.angle_beta   90.00
_cell.angle_gamma   90.00
#
_symmetry.space_group_name_H-M   'P 1'
#
loop_
_entity.id
_entity.type
_entity.pdbx_description
1 polymer ?
#
loop_
_entity_poly.entity_id
_entity_poly.type
_entity_poly.pdbx_seq_one_letter_code
_entity_poly.pdbx_strand_id
1 'polypeptide(L)'
;MPCHLKDRDKIISRYLLHELSEAEAMEFQAHFFECEECFQEITFKRKALRLFHDRGEEILESIETEPEPELDRATRGFFARYRPHFATAAAVLIVMALVIQFTPLLEKPADQQWQRDMKVPYEYRPGDSFRSAGTPSAKSTADSLAGQLQRGINRSMGAYNQPNYALMLQNMAQLEAAAAHLRGQLSAQDTAAAMILRDYEFYYGVSRLARARTQITDLDPKYREQLLQEAVTNISLALDLAVVYGKTDTDKEHYFLGLAYGFSGQFSRAVEALEKVTDVSNPQFDSLASFLKLWKNR
;
A
#
# COMPACT_ATOMS: atom_id res chain seq x y z
N MET A 1 17.53 21.61 11.53
CA MET A 1 18.99 21.83 11.53
C MET A 1 19.66 20.58 11.00
N PRO A 2 20.75 20.66 10.23
CA PRO A 2 21.44 19.46 9.73
C PRO A 2 21.97 18.62 10.91
N CYS A 3 21.86 17.30 10.80
CA CYS A 3 22.37 16.38 11.82
C CYS A 3 23.91 16.43 11.87
N HIS A 4 24.48 16.63 13.06
CA HIS A 4 25.93 16.67 13.27
C HIS A 4 26.49 15.40 13.95
N LEU A 5 25.63 14.41 14.19
CA LEU A 5 26.03 13.18 14.87
C LEU A 5 26.88 12.30 13.92
N LYS A 6 28.15 12.09 14.27
CA LYS A 6 29.01 11.13 13.55
C LYS A 6 28.54 9.71 13.89
N ASP A 7 28.55 8.82 12.90
CA ASP A 7 28.13 7.42 13.06
C ASP A 7 26.69 7.26 13.61
N ARG A 8 25.78 8.13 13.15
CA ARG A 8 24.38 8.21 13.56
C ARG A 8 23.70 6.84 13.68
N ASP A 9 23.78 6.04 12.63
CA ASP A 9 23.14 4.72 12.58
C ASP A 9 23.64 3.78 13.70
N LYS A 10 24.94 3.85 14.03
CA LYS A 10 25.56 3.03 15.07
C LYS A 10 25.11 3.46 16.46
N ILE A 11 25.05 4.76 16.73
CA ILE A 11 24.59 5.30 18.02
C ILE A 11 23.10 5.00 18.22
N ILE A 12 22.26 5.17 17.19
CA ILE A 12 20.83 4.81 17.25
C ILE A 12 20.65 3.32 17.55
N SER A 13 21.46 2.46 16.92
CA SER A 13 21.37 1.01 17.12
C SER A 13 21.78 0.61 18.54
N ARG A 14 22.91 1.14 19.04
CA ARG A 14 23.34 0.94 20.43
C ARG A 14 22.29 1.46 21.43
N TYR A 15 21.68 2.61 21.16
CA TYR A 15 20.63 3.16 22.03
C TYR A 15 19.39 2.26 22.09
N LEU A 16 18.92 1.75 20.94
CA LEU A 16 17.77 0.85 20.86
C LEU A 16 18.02 -0.51 21.50
N LEU A 17 19.27 -0.97 21.51
CA LEU A 17 19.71 -2.23 22.13
C LEU A 17 20.16 -2.05 23.60
N HIS A 18 20.02 -0.84 24.16
CA HIS A 18 20.47 -0.52 25.53
C HIS A 18 21.97 -0.73 25.78
N GLU A 19 22.81 -0.50 24.77
CA GLU A 19 24.28 -0.64 24.81
C GLU A 19 25.02 0.71 25.01
N LEU A 20 24.29 1.82 25.13
CA LEU A 20 24.87 3.10 25.53
C LEU A 20 24.99 3.16 27.05
N SER A 21 26.07 3.77 27.54
CA SER A 21 26.14 4.19 28.94
C SER A 21 25.06 5.22 29.24
N GLU A 22 24.69 5.38 30.52
CA GLU A 22 23.64 6.32 30.93
C GLU A 22 23.93 7.77 30.47
N ALA A 23 25.19 8.20 30.58
CA ALA A 23 25.63 9.51 30.11
C ALA A 23 25.50 9.67 28.59
N GLU A 24 25.95 8.68 27.81
CA GLU A 24 25.81 8.68 26.34
C GLU A 24 24.32 8.67 25.92
N ALA A 25 23.49 7.91 26.62
CA ALA A 25 22.06 7.83 26.35
C ALA A 25 21.35 9.18 26.61
N MET A 26 21.69 9.87 27.70
CA MET A 26 21.17 11.20 28.02
C MET A 26 21.58 12.24 26.97
N GLU A 27 22.86 12.26 26.58
CA GLU A 27 23.37 13.17 25.54
C GLU A 27 22.68 12.91 24.19
N PHE A 28 22.54 11.64 23.82
CA PHE A 28 21.84 11.26 22.61
C PHE A 28 20.34 11.61 22.68
N GLN A 29 19.67 11.45 23.82
CA GLN A 29 18.27 11.85 24.00
C GLN A 29 18.08 13.35 23.82
N ALA A 30 18.96 14.18 24.41
CA ALA A 30 18.93 15.62 24.24
C ALA A 30 19.04 16.00 22.75
N HIS A 31 19.99 15.40 22.02
CA HIS A 31 20.12 15.59 20.59
C HIS A 31 18.90 15.09 19.79
N PHE A 32 18.36 13.94 20.17
CA PHE A 32 17.19 13.32 19.53
C PHE A 32 15.95 14.21 19.56
N PHE A 33 15.74 15.00 20.62
CA PHE A 33 14.61 15.94 20.69
C PHE A 33 14.78 17.17 19.81
N GLU A 34 16.01 17.53 19.44
CA GLU A 34 16.31 18.70 18.62
C GLU A 34 16.51 18.36 17.13
N CYS A 35 16.79 17.08 16.81
CA CYS A 35 17.07 16.61 15.46
C CYS A 35 15.94 15.75 14.87
N GLU A 36 15.16 16.33 13.97
CA GLU A 36 14.04 15.66 13.30
C GLU A 36 14.46 14.39 12.55
N GLU A 37 15.63 14.38 11.89
CA GLU A 37 16.15 13.20 11.19
C GLU A 37 16.41 12.03 12.14
N CYS A 38 17.08 12.29 13.27
CA CYS A 38 17.32 11.28 14.31
C CYS A 38 16.01 10.77 14.91
N PHE A 39 15.02 11.66 15.07
CA PHE A 39 13.69 11.30 15.57
C PHE A 39 12.92 10.37 14.63
N GLN A 40 12.92 10.67 13.33
CA GLN A 40 12.26 9.83 12.34
C GLN A 40 12.92 8.45 12.24
N GLU A 41 14.26 8.42 12.22
CA GLU A 41 15.01 7.18 12.09
C GLU A 41 14.82 6.23 13.28
N ILE A 42 14.88 6.74 14.51
CA ILE A 42 14.65 5.91 15.70
C ILE A 42 13.20 5.44 15.81
N THR A 43 12.22 6.27 15.42
CA THR A 43 10.80 5.89 15.40
C THR A 43 10.57 4.75 14.41
N PHE A 44 11.17 4.84 13.22
CA PHE A 44 11.15 3.79 12.22
C PHE A 44 11.79 2.49 12.74
N LYS A 45 13.03 2.55 13.24
CA LYS A 45 13.75 1.37 13.76
C LYS A 45 13.03 0.73 14.97
N ARG A 46 12.45 1.53 15.87
CA ARG A 46 11.64 1.02 17.00
C ARG A 46 10.36 0.33 16.51
N LYS A 47 9.68 0.86 15.51
CA LYS A 47 8.50 0.22 14.90
C LYS A 47 8.88 -1.11 14.23
N ALA A 48 10.03 -1.15 13.56
CA ALA A 48 10.55 -2.40 12.99
C ALA A 48 10.88 -3.43 14.09
N LEU A 49 11.58 -3.04 15.16
CA LEU A 49 11.88 -3.93 16.29
C LEU A 49 10.62 -4.50 16.95
N ARG A 50 9.57 -3.67 17.15
CA ARG A 50 8.28 -4.16 17.65
C ARG A 50 7.65 -5.18 16.72
N LEU A 51 7.63 -4.93 15.42
CA LEU A 51 7.11 -5.88 14.43
C LEU A 51 7.86 -7.22 14.46
N PHE A 52 9.18 -7.20 14.68
CA PHE A 52 9.97 -8.42 14.82
C PHE A 52 9.71 -9.14 16.13
N HIS A 53 9.48 -8.42 17.23
CA HIS A 53 9.11 -9.03 18.50
C HIS A 53 7.72 -9.68 18.42
N ASP A 54 6.72 -8.90 17.98
CA ASP A 54 5.32 -9.34 17.95
C ASP A 54 5.08 -10.50 16.98
N ARG A 55 5.76 -10.52 15.81
CA ARG A 55 5.67 -11.64 14.85
C ARG A 55 6.69 -12.74 15.10
N GLY A 56 7.80 -12.42 15.77
CA GLY A 56 8.82 -13.39 16.12
C GLY A 56 8.27 -14.42 17.10
N GLU A 57 7.47 -13.99 18.08
CA GLU A 57 6.78 -14.88 19.00
C GLU A 57 5.78 -15.80 18.29
N GLU A 58 5.01 -15.30 17.33
CA GLU A 58 4.06 -16.12 16.54
C GLU A 58 4.78 -17.19 15.70
N ILE A 59 5.97 -16.88 15.18
CA ILE A 59 6.80 -17.83 14.44
C ILE A 59 7.46 -18.84 15.39
N LEU A 60 7.96 -18.41 16.55
CA LEU A 60 8.62 -19.28 17.53
C LEU A 60 7.63 -20.22 18.23
N GLU A 61 6.42 -19.75 18.54
CA GLU A 61 5.36 -20.58 19.12
C GLU A 61 4.92 -21.69 18.15
N SER A 62 4.99 -21.45 16.83
CA SER A 62 4.77 -22.49 15.81
C SER A 62 5.91 -23.51 15.69
N ILE A 63 7.12 -23.16 16.16
CA ILE A 63 8.29 -24.05 16.16
C ILE A 63 8.33 -24.92 17.42
N GLU A 64 7.82 -24.44 18.56
CA GLU A 64 7.87 -25.16 19.84
C GLU A 64 6.86 -26.33 19.97
N THR A 65 5.92 -26.49 19.03
CA THR A 65 4.93 -27.59 19.05
C THR A 65 5.26 -28.82 18.22
N GLU A 66 6.34 -28.83 17.44
CA GLU A 66 6.75 -30.05 16.75
C GLU A 66 7.63 -30.91 17.68
N PRO A 67 7.22 -32.14 18.03
CA PRO A 67 8.06 -33.02 18.84
C PRO A 67 9.40 -33.24 18.13
N GLU A 68 10.51 -33.06 18.85
CA GLU A 68 11.85 -33.35 18.32
C GLU A 68 11.81 -34.70 17.62
N PRO A 69 12.08 -34.77 16.30
CA PRO A 69 12.13 -36.04 15.62
C PRO A 69 13.27 -36.84 16.26
N GLU A 70 12.94 -37.97 16.88
CA GLU A 70 13.95 -38.90 17.38
C GLU A 70 14.81 -39.34 16.19
N LEU A 71 15.96 -38.69 16.01
CA LEU A 71 16.90 -39.03 14.96
C LEU A 71 17.45 -40.44 15.24
N ASP A 72 16.88 -41.41 14.53
CA ASP A 72 17.33 -42.79 14.52
C ASP A 72 18.85 -42.86 14.28
N ARG A 73 19.53 -43.73 15.04
CA ARG A 73 20.99 -43.88 15.08
C ARG A 73 21.60 -44.13 13.70
N ALA A 74 20.82 -44.61 12.74
CA ALA A 74 21.23 -44.78 11.34
C ALA A 74 21.54 -43.45 10.62
N THR A 75 20.83 -42.37 10.93
CA THR A 75 20.99 -41.07 10.24
C THR A 75 22.20 -40.28 10.74
N ARG A 76 22.64 -40.52 11.99
CA ARG A 76 23.86 -39.91 12.57
C ARG A 76 25.13 -40.21 11.77
N GLY A 77 25.22 -41.40 11.16
CA GLY A 77 26.38 -41.80 10.36
C GLY A 77 26.45 -41.11 8.98
N PHE A 78 25.29 -40.82 8.38
CA PHE A 78 25.21 -40.22 7.05
C PHE A 78 25.65 -38.75 7.06
N PHE A 79 25.14 -37.94 8.00
CA PHE A 79 25.49 -36.52 8.10
C PHE A 79 26.93 -36.27 8.59
N ALA A 80 27.49 -37.18 9.38
CA ALA A 80 28.87 -37.08 9.83
C ALA A 80 29.88 -37.12 8.66
N ARG A 81 29.55 -37.83 7.57
CA ARG A 81 30.42 -37.97 6.39
C ARG A 81 30.46 -36.71 5.52
N TYR A 82 29.39 -35.93 5.50
CA TYR A 82 29.26 -34.74 4.65
C TYR A 82 29.46 -33.41 5.39
N ARG A 83 29.75 -33.45 6.71
CA ARG A 83 30.05 -32.28 7.55
C ARG A 83 30.96 -31.22 6.91
N PRO A 84 32.08 -31.56 6.24
CA PRO A 84 32.93 -30.51 5.65
C PRO A 84 32.26 -29.77 4.48
N HIS A 85 31.37 -30.44 3.72
CA HIS A 85 30.68 -29.83 2.58
C HIS A 85 29.55 -28.88 3.01
N PHE A 86 28.88 -29.17 4.14
CA PHE A 86 27.87 -28.26 4.70
C PHE A 86 28.48 -26.96 5.22
N ALA A 87 29.67 -27.03 5.83
CA ALA A 87 30.39 -25.85 6.30
C ALA A 87 30.76 -24.92 5.13
N THR A 88 31.22 -25.48 4.01
CA THR A 88 31.53 -24.69 2.81
C THR A 88 30.29 -24.08 2.17
N ALA A 89 29.18 -24.81 2.11
CA ALA A 89 27.92 -24.29 1.56
C ALA A 89 27.36 -23.13 2.41
N ALA A 90 27.42 -23.27 3.74
CA ALA A 90 27.01 -22.20 4.66
C ALA A 90 27.88 -20.94 4.51
N ALA A 91 29.20 -21.10 4.39
CA ALA A 91 30.10 -19.97 4.18
C ALA A 91 29.82 -19.22 2.87
N VAL A 92 29.53 -19.93 1.78
CA VAL A 92 29.15 -19.32 0.50
C VAL A 92 27.86 -18.52 0.62
N LEU A 93 26.84 -19.06 1.30
CA LEU A 93 25.58 -18.35 1.51
C LEU A 93 25.75 -17.08 2.35
N ILE A 94 26.59 -17.12 3.39
CA ILE A 94 26.92 -15.95 4.22
C ILE A 94 27.62 -14.87 3.39
N VAL A 95 28.62 -15.23 2.58
CA VAL A 95 29.30 -14.27 1.70
C VAL A 95 28.34 -13.66 0.69
N MET A 96 27.44 -14.46 0.11
CA MET A 96 26.43 -13.96 -0.83
C MET A 96 25.47 -12.97 -0.16
N ALA A 97 25.02 -13.27 1.06
CA ALA A 97 24.18 -12.38 1.86
C ALA A 97 24.91 -11.07 2.22
N LEU A 98 26.20 -11.15 2.56
CA LEU A 98 27.04 -9.98 2.82
C LEU A 98 27.23 -9.14 1.56
N VAL A 99 27.48 -9.75 0.40
CA VAL A 99 27.59 -9.00 -0.87
C VAL A 99 26.28 -8.30 -1.20
N ILE A 100 25.12 -8.93 -0.96
CA ILE A 100 23.80 -8.30 -1.14
C ILE A 100 23.57 -7.16 -0.15
N GLN A 101 23.98 -7.30 1.11
CA GLN A 101 23.83 -6.25 2.13
C GLN A 101 24.79 -5.07 1.93
N PHE A 102 26.00 -5.32 1.46
CA PHE A 102 27.10 -4.34 1.41
C PHE A 102 27.43 -3.83 0.01
N THR A 103 26.78 -4.32 -1.04
CA THR A 103 26.74 -3.57 -2.29
C THR A 103 25.76 -2.42 -2.08
N PRO A 104 26.23 -1.15 -2.00
CA PRO A 104 25.30 -0.03 -2.01
C PRO A 104 24.56 -0.15 -3.34
N LEU A 105 23.26 -0.43 -3.24
CA LEU A 105 22.32 -0.26 -4.34
C LEU A 105 22.72 1.02 -5.06
N LEU A 106 23.21 0.85 -6.30
CA LEU A 106 23.36 1.89 -7.32
C LEU A 106 22.39 3.02 -6.99
N GLU A 107 22.93 4.17 -6.58
CA GLU A 107 22.16 5.33 -6.15
C GLU A 107 21.00 5.52 -7.11
N LYS A 108 19.81 5.19 -6.61
CA LYS A 108 18.57 5.35 -7.33
C LYS A 108 18.36 6.85 -7.51
N PRO A 109 18.37 7.40 -8.75
CA PRO A 109 18.28 8.84 -8.97
C PRO A 109 17.03 9.43 -8.30
N ALA A 110 17.08 10.70 -7.92
CA ALA A 110 16.02 11.39 -7.18
C ALA A 110 14.66 11.45 -7.92
N ASP A 111 14.62 11.14 -9.22
CA ASP A 111 13.38 10.91 -9.98
C ASP A 111 12.64 9.62 -9.57
N GLN A 112 13.36 8.71 -8.91
CA GLN A 112 12.87 7.45 -8.41
C GLN A 112 12.18 7.55 -7.05
N GLN A 113 12.14 8.75 -6.43
CA GLN A 113 11.32 9.00 -5.24
C GLN A 113 9.80 8.90 -5.56
N TRP A 114 9.45 8.97 -6.84
CA TRP A 114 8.11 8.67 -7.38
C TRP A 114 7.90 7.16 -7.67
N GLN A 115 8.80 6.27 -7.24
CA GLN A 115 8.66 4.80 -7.24
C GLN A 115 8.09 4.23 -5.94
N ARG A 116 7.36 5.02 -5.14
CA ARG A 116 6.35 4.37 -4.30
C ARG A 116 5.30 3.85 -5.25
N ASP A 117 5.46 2.58 -5.61
CA ASP A 117 4.42 1.62 -5.92
C ASP A 117 3.10 2.22 -5.45
N MET A 118 2.39 2.87 -6.37
CA MET A 118 1.19 3.65 -6.08
C MET A 118 0.07 2.65 -5.77
N LYS A 119 0.21 1.93 -4.65
CA LYS A 119 -0.91 1.48 -3.86
C LYS A 119 -1.74 2.74 -3.70
N VAL A 120 -2.81 2.86 -4.47
CA VAL A 120 -3.80 3.88 -4.19
C VAL A 120 -4.21 3.61 -2.76
N PRO A 121 -3.93 4.54 -1.83
CA PRO A 121 -4.04 4.27 -0.42
C PRO A 121 -5.52 4.41 -0.08
N TYR A 122 -6.32 3.43 -0.47
CA TYR A 122 -7.55 3.19 0.26
C TYR A 122 -7.16 2.34 1.47
N GLU A 123 -7.18 2.98 2.62
CA GLU A 123 -6.91 2.37 3.90
C GLU A 123 -7.86 1.19 4.15
N TYR A 124 -7.25 0.04 4.40
CA TYR A 124 -7.80 -0.93 5.34
C TYR A 124 -7.87 -0.23 6.69
N ARG A 125 -9.07 0.07 7.19
CA ARG A 125 -9.24 0.30 8.62
C ARG A 125 -8.72 -0.96 9.35
N PRO A 126 -7.73 -0.86 10.25
CA PRO A 126 -7.40 -1.95 11.16
C PRO A 126 -8.62 -2.12 12.10
N GLY A 127 -9.50 -3.05 11.76
CA GLY A 127 -10.81 -3.24 12.41
C GLY A 127 -11.87 -3.81 11.46
N ASP A 128 -11.80 -3.43 10.17
CA ASP A 128 -12.60 -4.04 9.10
C ASP A 128 -11.78 -5.15 8.43
N SER A 129 -11.39 -6.16 9.21
CA SER A 129 -10.87 -7.37 8.62
C SER A 129 -11.96 -8.00 7.76
N PHE A 130 -11.77 -8.08 6.44
CA PHE A 130 -12.59 -8.93 5.57
C PHE A 130 -12.49 -10.43 5.91
N ARG A 131 -11.66 -10.81 6.89
CA ARG A 131 -11.70 -12.12 7.55
C ARG A 131 -12.80 -12.26 8.59
N SER A 132 -13.41 -11.16 9.03
CA SER A 132 -14.73 -11.20 9.64
C SER A 132 -15.73 -11.33 8.51
N ALA A 133 -15.98 -12.58 8.11
CA ALA A 133 -17.33 -12.98 7.78
C ALA A 133 -18.21 -12.65 9.00
N GLY A 134 -18.54 -11.38 9.19
CA GLY A 134 -19.75 -11.00 9.89
C GLY A 134 -20.82 -11.77 9.15
N THR A 135 -21.40 -12.76 9.83
CA THR A 135 -22.60 -13.43 9.37
C THR A 135 -23.52 -12.36 8.82
N PRO A 136 -23.81 -12.34 7.50
CA PRO A 136 -24.68 -11.32 6.95
C PRO A 136 -26.01 -11.50 7.64
N SER A 137 -26.31 -10.60 8.59
CA SER A 137 -27.62 -10.47 9.19
C SER A 137 -28.53 -9.82 8.15
N ALA A 138 -28.84 -10.59 7.12
CA ALA A 138 -29.96 -10.45 6.18
C ALA A 138 -29.68 -11.36 4.99
N LYS A 139 -30.41 -12.47 4.87
CA LYS A 139 -30.46 -13.31 3.65
C LYS A 139 -30.83 -12.51 2.39
N SER A 140 -31.35 -11.28 2.50
CA SER A 140 -31.85 -10.49 1.36
C SER A 140 -30.77 -9.74 0.56
N THR A 141 -29.62 -9.37 1.15
CA THR A 141 -28.58 -8.62 0.42
C THR A 141 -27.59 -9.53 -0.30
N ALA A 142 -27.41 -10.77 0.17
CA ALA A 142 -26.48 -11.72 -0.45
C ALA A 142 -26.88 -12.07 -1.90
N ASP A 143 -28.17 -12.26 -2.18
CA ASP A 143 -28.64 -12.62 -3.53
C ASP A 143 -28.94 -11.40 -4.41
N SER A 144 -29.03 -10.20 -3.82
CA SER A 144 -29.24 -8.96 -4.55
C SER A 144 -28.10 -8.67 -5.53
N LEU A 145 -28.42 -7.99 -6.64
CA LEU A 145 -27.43 -7.55 -7.62
C LEU A 145 -26.34 -6.68 -6.99
N ALA A 146 -26.71 -5.79 -6.07
CA ALA A 146 -25.76 -4.97 -5.33
C ALA A 146 -24.81 -5.81 -4.47
N GLY A 147 -25.32 -6.85 -3.79
CA GLY A 147 -24.47 -7.77 -3.04
C GLY A 147 -23.52 -8.59 -3.91
N GLN A 148 -23.98 -9.01 -5.10
CA GLN A 148 -23.12 -9.67 -6.09
C GLN A 148 -22.00 -8.75 -6.59
N LEU A 149 -22.34 -7.49 -6.89
CA LEU A 149 -21.39 -6.46 -7.29
C LEU A 149 -20.34 -6.22 -6.18
N GLN A 150 -20.77 -6.04 -4.92
CA GLN A 150 -19.86 -5.84 -3.79
C GLN A 150 -18.88 -7.01 -3.62
N ARG A 151 -19.34 -8.26 -3.72
CA ARG A 151 -18.45 -9.43 -3.66
C ARG A 151 -17.47 -9.46 -4.84
N GLY A 152 -17.92 -9.05 -6.02
CA GLY A 152 -17.07 -8.86 -7.19
C GLY A 152 -15.94 -7.87 -6.93
N ILE A 153 -16.28 -6.69 -6.42
CA ILE A 153 -15.31 -5.63 -6.06
C ILE A 153 -14.30 -6.19 -5.05
N ASN A 154 -14.77 -6.78 -3.94
CA ASN A 154 -13.92 -7.30 -2.87
C ASN A 154 -12.92 -8.36 -3.37
N ARG A 155 -13.35 -9.25 -4.27
CA ARG A 155 -12.44 -10.24 -4.91
C ARG A 155 -11.40 -9.56 -5.80
N SER A 156 -11.81 -8.52 -6.53
CA SER A 156 -10.94 -7.78 -7.43
C SER A 156 -9.85 -7.02 -6.66
N MET A 157 -10.14 -6.51 -5.46
CA MET A 157 -9.16 -5.79 -4.62
C MET A 157 -7.95 -6.66 -4.24
N GLY A 158 -8.07 -7.98 -4.24
CA GLY A 158 -6.92 -8.88 -4.06
C GLY A 158 -5.84 -8.69 -5.13
N ALA A 159 -6.25 -8.51 -6.40
CA ALA A 159 -5.33 -8.23 -7.50
C ALA A 159 -4.73 -6.82 -7.41
N TYR A 160 -5.53 -5.84 -6.96
CA TYR A 160 -5.07 -4.47 -6.72
C TYR A 160 -3.93 -4.42 -5.69
N ASN A 161 -4.06 -5.17 -4.60
CA ASN A 161 -3.06 -5.22 -3.54
C ASN A 161 -1.74 -5.90 -3.93
N GLN A 162 -1.74 -6.70 -5.00
CA GLN A 162 -0.58 -7.42 -5.54
C GLN A 162 0.01 -6.74 -6.79
N PRO A 163 -0.04 -5.40 -6.85
CA PRO A 163 0.12 -4.56 -8.04
C PRO A 163 -0.29 -5.13 -9.41
N ASN A 164 -1.24 -6.07 -9.45
CA ASN A 164 -1.65 -6.73 -10.68
C ASN A 164 -2.86 -6.01 -11.27
N TYR A 165 -2.61 -4.78 -11.73
CA TYR A 165 -3.67 -3.91 -12.25
C TYR A 165 -4.32 -4.48 -13.52
N ALA A 166 -3.61 -5.29 -14.32
CA ALA A 166 -4.20 -5.95 -15.48
C ALA A 166 -5.30 -6.94 -15.06
N LEU A 167 -5.00 -7.80 -14.08
CA LEU A 167 -5.99 -8.74 -13.54
C LEU A 167 -7.13 -8.01 -12.81
N MET A 168 -6.82 -6.94 -12.09
CA MET A 168 -7.84 -6.08 -11.47
C MET A 168 -8.82 -5.53 -12.53
N LEU A 169 -8.32 -4.95 -13.61
CA LEU A 169 -9.15 -4.42 -14.69
C LEU A 169 -9.98 -5.51 -15.36
N GLN A 170 -9.41 -6.70 -15.57
CA GLN A 170 -10.14 -7.85 -16.10
C GLN A 170 -11.30 -8.27 -15.18
N ASN A 171 -11.05 -8.35 -13.86
CA ASN A 171 -12.08 -8.71 -12.89
C ASN A 171 -13.19 -7.64 -12.82
N MET A 172 -12.83 -6.35 -12.83
CA MET A 172 -13.81 -5.25 -12.81
C MET A 172 -14.64 -5.17 -14.10
N ALA A 173 -14.05 -5.50 -15.26
CA ALA A 173 -14.78 -5.57 -16.53
C ALA A 173 -15.87 -6.65 -16.51
N GLN A 174 -15.64 -7.78 -15.82
CA GLN A 174 -16.67 -8.83 -15.66
C GLN A 174 -17.89 -8.36 -14.86
N LEU A 175 -17.76 -7.27 -14.08
CA LEU A 175 -18.84 -6.71 -13.27
C LEU A 175 -19.61 -5.59 -13.99
N GLU A 176 -19.17 -5.16 -15.18
CA GLU A 176 -19.70 -3.99 -15.88
C GLU A 176 -21.20 -4.14 -16.22
N ALA A 177 -21.62 -5.32 -16.67
CA ALA A 177 -23.03 -5.59 -16.93
C ALA A 177 -23.89 -5.49 -15.67
N ALA A 178 -23.39 -5.99 -14.54
CA ALA A 178 -24.08 -5.91 -13.25
C ALA A 178 -24.16 -4.45 -12.75
N ALA A 179 -23.06 -3.69 -12.87
CA ALA A 179 -23.02 -2.28 -12.53
C ALA A 179 -23.98 -1.45 -13.39
N ALA A 180 -24.01 -1.69 -14.71
CA ALA A 180 -24.92 -1.02 -15.64
C ALA A 180 -26.38 -1.31 -15.31
N HIS A 181 -26.72 -2.57 -15.02
CA HIS A 181 -28.07 -2.94 -14.62
C HIS A 181 -28.46 -2.31 -13.27
N LEU A 182 -27.55 -2.33 -12.28
CA LEU A 182 -27.79 -1.69 -10.99
C LEU A 182 -28.02 -0.19 -11.15
N ARG A 183 -27.22 0.50 -11.97
CA ARG A 183 -27.37 1.93 -12.28
C ARG A 183 -28.75 2.26 -12.84
N GLY A 184 -29.28 1.43 -13.74
CA GLY A 184 -30.61 1.59 -14.32
C GLY A 184 -31.77 1.35 -13.34
N GLN A 185 -31.50 0.74 -12.19
CA GLN A 185 -32.50 0.42 -11.17
C GLN A 185 -32.44 1.32 -9.93
N LEU A 186 -31.46 2.22 -9.84
CA LEU A 186 -31.31 3.08 -8.68
C LEU A 186 -32.50 4.04 -8.55
N SER A 187 -33.17 3.99 -7.39
CA SER A 187 -34.10 5.03 -6.96
C SER A 187 -33.39 6.06 -6.06
N ALA A 188 -33.96 7.25 -5.93
CA ALA A 188 -33.41 8.31 -5.06
C ALA A 188 -33.27 7.90 -3.57
N GLN A 189 -33.92 6.81 -3.15
CA GLN A 189 -33.89 6.31 -1.77
C GLN A 189 -32.86 5.18 -1.57
N ASP A 190 -32.30 4.62 -2.65
CA ASP A 190 -31.40 3.46 -2.62
C ASP A 190 -29.94 3.82 -2.32
N THR A 191 -29.71 4.54 -1.22
CA THR A 191 -28.39 5.00 -0.79
C THR A 191 -27.36 3.87 -0.69
N ALA A 192 -27.74 2.70 -0.15
CA ALA A 192 -26.83 1.56 -0.02
C ALA A 192 -26.37 1.00 -1.37
N ALA A 193 -27.29 0.80 -2.32
CA ALA A 193 -26.95 0.32 -3.65
C ALA A 193 -26.14 1.36 -4.44
N ALA A 194 -26.46 2.64 -4.27
CA ALA A 194 -25.72 3.74 -4.87
C ALA A 194 -24.28 3.81 -4.35
N MET A 195 -24.03 3.56 -3.05
CA MET A 195 -22.67 3.51 -2.50
C MET A 195 -21.87 2.33 -3.03
N ILE A 196 -22.49 1.16 -3.23
CA ILE A 196 -21.82 0.01 -3.85
C ILE A 196 -21.46 0.32 -5.31
N LEU A 197 -22.37 0.95 -6.06
CA LEU A 197 -22.08 1.38 -7.42
C LEU A 197 -20.97 2.44 -7.45
N ARG A 198 -20.99 3.40 -6.54
CA ARG A 198 -19.92 4.40 -6.36
C ARG A 198 -18.58 3.72 -6.12
N ASP A 199 -18.53 2.71 -5.26
CA ASP A 199 -17.29 1.98 -4.97
C ASP A 199 -16.79 1.22 -6.20
N TYR A 200 -17.69 0.60 -6.98
CA TYR A 200 -17.34 0.00 -8.25
C TYR A 200 -16.68 1.01 -9.19
N GLU A 201 -17.35 2.15 -9.44
CA GLU A 201 -16.84 3.20 -10.32
C GLU A 201 -15.49 3.74 -9.83
N PHE A 202 -15.41 4.05 -8.54
CA PHE A 202 -14.21 4.59 -7.93
C PHE A 202 -13.02 3.64 -8.09
N TYR A 203 -13.16 2.38 -7.65
CA TYR A 203 -12.06 1.42 -7.72
C TYR A 203 -11.70 1.02 -9.15
N TYR A 204 -12.67 1.03 -10.07
CA TYR A 204 -12.37 0.77 -11.48
C TYR A 204 -11.55 1.91 -12.08
N GLY A 205 -11.96 3.17 -11.86
CA GLY A 205 -11.24 4.34 -12.33
C GLY A 205 -9.85 4.47 -11.73
N VAL A 206 -9.73 4.25 -10.43
CA VAL A 206 -8.45 4.21 -9.71
C VAL A 206 -7.52 3.12 -10.25
N SER A 207 -8.06 1.94 -10.61
CA SER A 207 -7.27 0.86 -11.21
C SER A 207 -6.78 1.20 -12.60
N ARG A 208 -7.59 1.91 -13.40
CA ARG A 208 -7.21 2.41 -14.72
C ARG A 208 -6.09 3.44 -14.60
N LEU A 209 -6.21 4.38 -13.66
CA LEU A 209 -5.19 5.37 -13.33
C LEU A 209 -3.86 4.68 -12.94
N ALA A 210 -3.92 3.71 -12.03
CA ALA A 210 -2.75 2.96 -11.61
C ALA A 210 -2.12 2.19 -12.77
N ARG A 211 -2.92 1.52 -13.61
CA ARG A 211 -2.43 0.81 -14.80
C ARG A 211 -1.74 1.76 -15.78
N ALA A 212 -2.33 2.91 -16.08
CA ALA A 212 -1.75 3.90 -16.98
C ALA A 212 -0.39 4.42 -16.51
N ARG A 213 -0.20 4.48 -15.18
CA ARG A 213 1.02 4.97 -14.53
C ARG A 213 2.04 3.89 -14.19
N THR A 214 1.75 2.62 -14.43
CA THR A 214 2.73 1.55 -14.24
C THR A 214 3.96 1.74 -15.14
N GLN A 215 5.14 1.42 -14.61
CA GLN A 215 6.43 1.49 -15.31
C GLN A 215 6.64 0.33 -16.30
N ILE A 216 5.58 -0.40 -16.67
CA ILE A 216 5.67 -1.42 -17.71
C ILE A 216 6.03 -0.71 -19.00
N THR A 217 7.25 -0.93 -19.47
CA THR A 217 7.89 -0.20 -20.60
C THR A 217 7.12 -0.35 -21.91
N ASP A 218 6.28 -1.38 -22.01
CA ASP A 218 5.66 -1.79 -23.28
C ASP A 218 4.18 -1.41 -23.40
N LEU A 219 3.63 -0.65 -22.44
CA LEU A 219 2.23 -0.23 -22.53
C LEU A 219 2.09 0.88 -23.59
N ASP A 220 1.38 0.55 -24.68
CA ASP A 220 1.09 1.43 -25.81
C ASP A 220 0.62 2.83 -25.35
N PRO A 221 1.23 3.93 -25.84
CA PRO A 221 0.87 5.28 -25.44
C PRO A 221 -0.62 5.62 -25.68
N LYS A 222 -1.21 5.12 -26.76
CA LYS A 222 -2.63 5.36 -27.04
C LYS A 222 -3.52 4.62 -26.03
N TYR A 223 -3.16 3.39 -25.67
CA TYR A 223 -3.84 2.67 -24.60
C TYR A 223 -3.67 3.34 -23.22
N ARG A 224 -2.51 3.94 -22.91
CA ARG A 224 -2.32 4.74 -21.69
C ARG A 224 -3.27 5.94 -21.65
N GLU A 225 -3.38 6.68 -22.74
CA GLU A 225 -4.29 7.82 -22.83
C GLU A 225 -5.74 7.38 -22.65
N GLN A 226 -6.14 6.28 -23.30
CA GLN A 226 -7.47 5.69 -23.13
C GLN A 226 -7.75 5.36 -21.66
N LEU A 227 -6.82 4.70 -20.96
CA LEU A 227 -6.98 4.38 -19.54
C LEU A 227 -7.14 5.64 -18.68
N LEU A 228 -6.44 6.73 -18.98
CA LEU A 228 -6.57 8.00 -18.26
C LEU A 228 -7.95 8.63 -18.49
N GLN A 229 -8.45 8.64 -19.72
CA GLN A 229 -9.79 9.17 -20.03
C GLN A 229 -10.90 8.34 -19.38
N GLU A 230 -10.77 7.01 -19.42
CA GLU A 230 -11.69 6.13 -18.72
C GLU A 230 -11.61 6.35 -17.19
N ALA A 231 -10.41 6.51 -16.62
CA ALA A 231 -10.24 6.82 -15.21
C ALA A 231 -10.97 8.10 -14.79
N VAL A 232 -10.80 9.18 -15.57
CA VAL A 232 -11.55 10.44 -15.36
C VAL A 232 -13.05 10.18 -15.36
N THR A 233 -13.55 9.40 -16.32
CA THR A 233 -14.98 9.11 -16.46
C THR A 233 -15.52 8.38 -15.25
N ASN A 234 -14.88 7.28 -14.83
CA ASN A 234 -15.37 6.50 -13.68
C ASN A 234 -15.26 7.26 -12.37
N ILE A 235 -14.16 7.99 -12.12
CA ILE A 235 -14.01 8.74 -10.86
C ILE A 235 -15.01 9.90 -10.82
N SER A 236 -15.31 10.54 -11.96
CA SER A 236 -16.38 11.56 -12.04
C SER A 236 -17.74 10.95 -11.71
N LEU A 237 -18.08 9.78 -12.27
CA LEU A 237 -19.33 9.08 -11.94
C LEU A 237 -19.40 8.69 -10.47
N ALA A 238 -18.29 8.25 -9.88
CA ALA A 238 -18.21 7.95 -8.45
C ALA A 238 -18.49 9.19 -7.59
N LEU A 239 -17.91 10.34 -7.97
CA LEU A 239 -18.15 11.62 -7.30
C LEU A 239 -19.61 12.05 -7.42
N ASP A 240 -20.20 11.95 -8.62
CA ASP A 240 -21.60 12.29 -8.85
C ASP A 240 -22.53 11.42 -7.99
N LEU A 241 -22.27 10.11 -7.92
CA LEU A 241 -23.02 9.21 -7.04
C LEU A 241 -22.84 9.56 -5.56
N ALA A 242 -21.64 9.94 -5.13
CA ALA A 242 -21.40 10.36 -3.75
C ALA A 242 -22.21 11.62 -3.41
N VAL A 243 -22.17 12.65 -4.27
CA VAL A 243 -22.87 13.92 -4.08
C VAL A 243 -24.39 13.73 -4.11
N VAL A 244 -24.92 13.03 -5.12
CA VAL A 244 -26.37 12.83 -5.31
C VAL A 244 -26.98 12.09 -4.12
N TYR A 245 -26.27 11.12 -3.54
CA TYR A 245 -26.75 10.31 -2.43
C TYR A 245 -26.26 10.81 -1.05
N GLY A 246 -25.81 12.07 -0.97
CA GLY A 246 -25.60 12.78 0.29
C GLY A 246 -24.34 12.37 1.07
N LYS A 247 -23.34 11.78 0.42
CA LYS A 247 -22.04 11.52 1.03
C LYS A 247 -21.25 12.83 1.15
N THR A 248 -20.83 13.16 2.36
CA THR A 248 -20.13 14.43 2.67
C THR A 248 -18.62 14.32 2.60
N ASP A 249 -18.06 13.12 2.73
CA ASP A 249 -16.63 12.84 2.58
C ASP A 249 -16.33 12.42 1.14
N THR A 250 -16.02 13.40 0.29
CA THR A 250 -15.66 13.22 -1.13
C THR A 250 -14.21 13.60 -1.44
N ASP A 251 -13.39 13.81 -0.41
CA ASP A 251 -11.99 14.21 -0.55
C ASP A 251 -11.21 13.21 -1.41
N LYS A 252 -11.52 11.91 -1.28
CA LYS A 252 -10.88 10.85 -2.06
C LYS A 252 -11.19 10.98 -3.55
N GLU A 253 -12.46 11.15 -3.90
CA GLU A 253 -12.89 11.35 -5.27
C GLU A 253 -12.24 12.59 -5.88
N HIS A 254 -12.24 13.72 -5.15
CA HIS A 254 -11.60 14.95 -5.59
C HIS A 254 -10.10 14.78 -5.81
N TYR A 255 -9.42 14.11 -4.88
CA TYR A 255 -8.00 13.83 -4.98
C TYR A 255 -7.68 12.99 -6.22
N PHE A 256 -8.31 11.82 -6.38
CA PHE A 256 -8.03 10.92 -7.51
C PHE A 256 -8.49 11.47 -8.85
N LEU A 257 -9.57 12.25 -8.87
CA LEU A 257 -10.01 12.95 -10.06
C LEU A 257 -8.98 14.01 -10.48
N GLY A 258 -8.44 14.75 -9.51
CA GLY A 258 -7.34 15.68 -9.72
C GLY A 258 -6.12 14.99 -10.30
N LEU A 259 -5.74 13.81 -9.79
CA LEU A 259 -4.65 13.02 -10.35
C LEU A 259 -4.93 12.57 -11.80
N ALA A 260 -6.14 12.10 -12.07
CA ALA A 260 -6.54 11.66 -13.42
C ALA A 260 -6.52 12.81 -14.43
N TYR A 261 -7.00 14.01 -14.05
CA TYR A 261 -6.88 15.21 -14.86
C TYR A 261 -5.42 15.62 -15.09
N GLY A 262 -4.61 15.64 -14.02
CA GLY A 262 -3.21 16.07 -14.12
C GLY A 262 -2.39 15.15 -15.02
N PHE A 263 -2.60 13.83 -14.92
CA PHE A 263 -1.91 12.87 -15.78
C PHE A 263 -2.44 12.82 -17.22
N SER A 264 -3.68 13.24 -17.48
CA SER A 264 -4.20 13.46 -18.83
C SER A 264 -3.88 14.85 -19.40
N GLY A 265 -3.04 15.64 -18.72
CA GLY A 265 -2.62 16.98 -19.18
C GLY A 265 -3.65 18.08 -18.97
N GLN A 266 -4.78 17.80 -18.30
CA GLN A 266 -5.84 18.77 -17.99
C GLN A 266 -5.53 19.54 -16.69
N PHE A 267 -4.41 20.27 -16.65
CA PHE A 267 -3.87 20.85 -15.41
C PHE A 267 -4.83 21.79 -14.69
N SER A 268 -5.58 22.64 -15.39
CA SER A 268 -6.55 23.55 -14.76
C SER A 268 -7.64 22.79 -14.00
N ARG A 269 -8.19 21.73 -14.60
CA ARG A 269 -9.20 20.87 -13.95
C ARG A 269 -8.60 20.05 -12.81
N ALA A 270 -7.33 19.64 -12.96
CA ALA A 270 -6.59 18.94 -11.93
C ALA A 270 -6.49 19.79 -10.66
N VAL A 271 -6.05 21.05 -10.80
CA VAL A 271 -5.95 22.00 -9.69
C VAL A 271 -7.31 22.24 -9.05
N GLU A 272 -8.35 22.51 -9.85
CA GLU A 272 -9.72 22.74 -9.33
C GLU A 272 -10.24 21.54 -8.52
N ALA A 273 -10.00 20.32 -8.99
CA ALA A 273 -10.41 19.12 -8.26
C ALA A 273 -9.59 18.92 -6.97
N LEU A 274 -8.27 19.11 -7.02
CA LEU A 274 -7.40 18.98 -5.85
C LEU A 274 -7.67 20.04 -4.77
N GLU A 275 -8.08 21.24 -5.13
CA GLU A 275 -8.44 22.30 -4.17
C GLU A 275 -9.72 22.02 -3.38
N LYS A 276 -10.55 21.07 -3.84
CA LYS A 276 -11.74 20.61 -3.11
C LYS A 276 -11.43 19.60 -2.02
N VAL A 277 -10.18 19.12 -1.91
CA VAL A 277 -9.74 18.21 -0.85
C VAL A 277 -9.53 19.01 0.44
N THR A 278 -10.31 18.70 1.48
CA THR A 278 -10.33 19.48 2.73
C THR A 278 -9.44 18.89 3.82
N ASP A 279 -9.37 17.57 3.96
CA ASP A 279 -8.58 16.88 4.96
C ASP A 279 -7.11 16.71 4.52
N VAL A 280 -6.39 17.82 4.44
CA VAL A 280 -4.96 17.84 4.09
C VAL A 280 -4.07 17.12 5.11
N SER A 281 -4.59 16.79 6.30
CA SER A 281 -3.86 16.06 7.34
C SER A 281 -3.84 14.55 7.10
N ASN A 282 -4.71 14.08 6.20
CA ASN A 282 -4.78 12.68 5.84
C ASN A 282 -3.50 12.25 5.11
N PRO A 283 -2.77 11.24 5.62
CA PRO A 283 -1.56 10.73 4.95
C PRO A 283 -1.79 10.24 3.52
N GLN A 284 -3.04 9.94 3.15
CA GLN A 284 -3.43 9.58 1.78
C GLN A 284 -3.16 10.70 0.76
N PHE A 285 -3.12 11.95 1.24
CA PHE A 285 -2.97 13.15 0.41
C PHE A 285 -1.62 13.84 0.64
N ASP A 286 -0.61 13.16 1.18
CA ASP A 286 0.73 13.71 1.45
C ASP A 286 1.37 14.40 0.23
N SER A 287 1.05 13.95 -0.99
CA SER A 287 1.56 14.53 -2.24
C SER A 287 0.66 15.63 -2.84
N LEU A 288 -0.48 15.96 -2.23
CA LEU A 288 -1.41 16.99 -2.68
C LEU A 288 -0.72 18.34 -2.91
N ALA A 289 0.03 18.82 -1.92
CA ALA A 289 0.73 20.10 -2.01
C ALA A 289 1.76 20.12 -3.17
N SER A 290 2.44 18.99 -3.37
CA SER A 290 3.40 18.82 -4.47
C SER A 290 2.71 18.86 -5.84
N PHE A 291 1.57 18.20 -5.99
CA PHE A 291 0.79 18.23 -7.23
C PHE A 291 0.20 19.60 -7.52
N LEU A 292 -0.40 20.26 -6.53
CA LEU A 292 -0.91 21.62 -6.67
C LEU A 292 0.21 22.58 -7.10
N LYS A 293 1.37 22.52 -6.46
CA LYS A 293 2.53 23.35 -6.86
C LYS A 293 3.01 23.03 -8.27
N LEU A 294 3.08 21.76 -8.65
CA LEU A 294 3.56 21.34 -9.96
C LEU A 294 2.62 21.80 -11.08
N TRP A 295 1.31 21.60 -10.90
CA TRP A 295 0.31 21.85 -11.95
C TRP A 295 -0.21 23.28 -12.00
N LYS A 296 -0.12 24.06 -10.92
CA LYS A 296 -0.40 25.51 -10.97
C LYS A 296 0.61 26.28 -11.83
N ASN A 297 1.81 25.73 -12.05
CA ASN A 297 2.89 26.35 -12.81
C ASN A 297 3.01 25.82 -14.25
N ARG A 298 2.05 25.01 -14.71
CA ARG A 298 2.00 24.39 -16.05
C ARG A 298 0.88 25.01 -16.87
#